data_AF-A0A8U0M067-F1
#
_entry.id   AF-A0A8U0M067-F1
#
_cell.length_a   1.000
_cell.length_b   1.000
_cell.length_c   1.000
_cell.angle_alpha   90.00
_cell.angle_beta   90.00
_cell.angle_gamma   90.00
#
_symmetry.space_group_name_H-M   'P 1'
#
loop_
_entity.id
_entity.type
_entity.pdbx_description
1 polymer ?
#
loop_
_entity_poly.entity_id
_entity_poly.type
_entity_poly.pdbx_seq_one_letter_code
_entity_poly.pdbx_strand_id
1 'polypeptide(L)'
;MLIFLRVAVLLGLIMGLTYCKDPSMSFSTGAADARIAGSWRLIERRFPKDSIISYVINDTTTLRRDTSFYVTRRYPATPLQTLTFNTDGTLSASGSEMSYYYPIRHFSIDATYPDSLSLRLYINTNQANIFFRQPIAFRQDTLLITPNCEGYCFLKFLRVR
;
A
#
# COMPACT_ATOMS: atom_id res chain seq x y z
N MET A 1 -15.41 -52.90 32.91
CA MET A 1 -15.82 -52.33 31.60
C MET A 1 -16.30 -50.86 31.66
N LEU A 2 -16.11 -50.11 32.78
CA LEU A 2 -16.48 -48.68 32.86
C LEU A 2 -15.30 -47.72 32.64
N ILE A 3 -14.06 -48.17 32.89
CA ILE A 3 -12.85 -47.32 32.82
C ILE A 3 -12.48 -46.99 31.37
N PHE A 4 -12.56 -47.98 30.47
CA PHE A 4 -12.29 -47.79 29.04
C PHE A 4 -13.24 -46.78 28.38
N LEU A 5 -14.51 -46.74 28.80
CA LEU A 5 -15.50 -45.81 28.27
C LEU A 5 -15.19 -44.35 28.67
N ARG A 6 -14.67 -44.13 29.88
CA ARG A 6 -14.29 -42.79 30.36
C ARG A 6 -13.02 -42.26 29.67
N VAL A 7 -12.05 -43.13 29.39
CA VAL A 7 -10.82 -42.75 28.67
C VAL A 7 -11.12 -42.42 27.21
N ALA A 8 -12.01 -43.19 26.56
CA ALA A 8 -12.41 -42.93 25.17
C ALA A 8 -13.17 -41.60 25.00
N VAL A 9 -14.07 -41.26 25.93
CA VAL A 9 -14.80 -39.98 25.91
C VAL A 9 -13.86 -38.79 26.16
N LEU A 10 -12.86 -38.93 27.04
CA LEU A 10 -11.85 -37.89 27.25
C LEU A 10 -10.97 -37.68 26.01
N LEU A 11 -10.52 -38.75 25.35
CA LEU A 11 -9.72 -38.66 24.12
C LEU A 11 -10.49 -38.03 22.96
N GLY A 12 -11.79 -38.33 22.83
CA GLY A 12 -12.67 -37.70 21.83
C GLY A 12 -12.89 -36.19 22.07
N LEU A 13 -13.02 -35.78 23.33
CA LEU A 13 -13.14 -34.36 23.72
C LEU A 13 -11.84 -33.58 23.48
N ILE A 14 -10.69 -34.19 23.74
CA ILE A 14 -9.38 -33.55 23.51
C ILE A 14 -9.11 -33.42 22.00
N MET A 15 -9.45 -34.43 21.18
CA MET A 15 -9.33 -34.34 19.72
C MET A 15 -10.27 -33.28 19.11
N GLY A 16 -11.47 -33.10 19.66
CA GLY A 16 -12.42 -32.08 19.21
C GLY A 16 -11.98 -30.64 19.50
N LEU A 17 -11.18 -30.42 20.56
CA LEU A 17 -10.67 -29.09 20.93
C LEU A 17 -9.39 -28.69 20.20
N THR A 18 -8.68 -29.62 19.55
CA THR A 18 -7.44 -29.33 18.82
C THR A 18 -7.62 -29.00 17.34
N TYR A 19 -8.85 -29.03 16.82
CA TYR A 19 -9.15 -28.76 15.41
C TYR A 19 -9.81 -27.39 15.18
N CYS A 20 -9.30 -26.35 15.85
CA CYS A 20 -9.49 -24.96 15.41
C CYS A 20 -8.19 -24.49 14.74
N LYS A 21 -7.85 -25.11 13.60
CA LYS A 21 -6.86 -24.52 12.70
C LYS A 21 -7.61 -23.56 11.80
N ASP A 22 -7.88 -22.37 12.30
CA ASP A 22 -8.35 -21.26 11.46
C ASP A 22 -7.34 -21.08 10.32
N PRO A 23 -7.71 -21.30 9.05
CA PRO A 23 -6.78 -21.19 7.93
C PRO A 23 -6.35 -19.74 7.65
N SER A 24 -6.88 -18.78 8.40
CA SER A 24 -6.61 -17.37 8.22
C SER A 24 -6.69 -16.67 9.58
N MET A 25 -5.59 -16.69 10.32
CA MET A 25 -5.39 -15.68 11.35
C MET A 25 -5.45 -14.33 10.64
N SER A 26 -6.58 -13.63 10.75
CA SER A 26 -6.83 -12.40 10.01
C SER A 26 -5.81 -11.35 10.45
N PHE A 27 -4.94 -10.96 9.52
CA PHE A 27 -3.91 -9.95 9.80
C PHE A 27 -4.60 -8.61 10.06
N SER A 28 -4.27 -7.96 11.17
CA SER A 28 -4.72 -6.61 11.49
C SER A 28 -3.54 -5.78 11.98
N THR A 29 -3.53 -4.51 11.60
CA THR A 29 -2.57 -3.51 12.06
C THR A 29 -3.07 -2.72 13.27
N GLY A 30 -4.31 -2.99 13.72
CA GLY A 30 -4.98 -2.22 14.77
C GLY A 30 -5.62 -0.93 14.26
N ALA A 31 -6.01 -0.05 15.19
CA ALA A 31 -6.64 1.22 14.86
C ALA A 31 -5.72 2.12 14.02
N ALA A 32 -6.27 2.75 13.00
CA ALA A 32 -5.54 3.67 12.15
C ALA A 32 -5.26 5.02 12.84
N ASP A 33 -4.19 5.67 12.40
CA ASP A 33 -3.88 7.04 12.78
C ASP A 33 -4.96 8.00 12.26
N ALA A 34 -5.54 8.80 13.15
CA ALA A 34 -6.62 9.73 12.83
C ALA A 34 -6.22 10.77 11.75
N ARG A 35 -4.92 11.07 11.60
CA ARG A 35 -4.43 12.02 10.59
C ARG A 35 -4.62 11.50 9.18
N ILE A 36 -4.47 10.19 8.96
CA ILE A 36 -4.59 9.58 7.64
C ILE A 36 -5.99 9.02 7.36
N ALA A 37 -6.77 8.72 8.40
CA ALA A 37 -8.10 8.13 8.24
C ALA A 37 -9.00 8.97 7.30
N GLY A 38 -9.77 8.29 6.46
CA GLY A 38 -10.68 8.86 5.47
C GLY A 38 -10.24 8.63 4.02
N SER A 39 -10.99 9.24 3.10
CA SER A 39 -10.77 9.14 1.66
C SER A 39 -9.93 10.30 1.13
N TRP A 40 -9.02 9.98 0.21
CA TRP A 40 -8.04 10.89 -0.36
C TRP A 40 -8.03 10.76 -1.87
N ARG A 41 -8.30 11.85 -2.58
CA ARG A 41 -8.34 11.90 -4.03
C ARG A 41 -6.98 12.31 -4.59
N LEU A 42 -6.43 11.54 -5.52
CA LEU A 42 -5.20 11.89 -6.22
C LEU A 42 -5.42 13.17 -7.05
N ILE A 43 -4.55 14.16 -6.87
CA ILE A 43 -4.59 15.42 -7.62
C ILE A 43 -3.33 15.65 -8.45
N GLU A 44 -2.19 15.08 -8.03
CA GLU A 44 -0.92 15.25 -8.74
C GLU A 44 0.01 14.06 -8.48
N ARG A 45 0.74 13.63 -9.51
CA ARG A 45 1.79 12.60 -9.41
C ARG A 45 3.04 13.10 -10.13
N ARG A 46 4.21 12.91 -9.52
CA ARG A 46 5.51 13.04 -10.18
C ARG A 46 6.18 11.68 -10.26
N PHE A 47 6.62 11.29 -11.46
CA PHE A 47 7.19 9.97 -11.73
C PHE A 47 8.27 10.04 -12.82
N PRO A 48 9.25 9.12 -12.84
CA PRO A 48 10.21 9.02 -13.92
C PRO A 48 9.49 8.57 -15.20
N LYS A 49 9.86 9.19 -16.31
CA LYS A 49 9.44 8.80 -17.65
C LYS A 49 10.69 8.61 -18.49
N ASP A 50 10.83 7.42 -19.06
CA ASP A 50 11.89 7.14 -20.00
C ASP A 50 11.62 7.84 -21.33
N SER A 51 12.66 8.39 -21.92
CA SER A 51 12.63 8.83 -23.30
C SER A 51 13.80 8.30 -24.08
N ILE A 52 13.49 7.81 -25.28
CA ILE A 52 14.46 7.53 -26.31
C ILE A 52 14.64 8.84 -27.08
N ILE A 53 15.78 9.51 -26.87
CA ILE A 53 16.18 10.63 -27.73
C ILE A 53 17.16 10.07 -28.76
N SER A 54 16.76 10.05 -30.02
CA SER A 54 17.65 9.78 -31.15
C SER A 54 18.11 11.10 -31.74
N TYR A 55 19.42 11.35 -31.72
CA TYR A 55 20.03 12.47 -32.44
C TYR A 55 20.82 11.92 -33.63
N VAL A 56 20.65 12.56 -34.78
CA VAL A 56 21.44 12.27 -35.99
C VAL A 56 22.68 13.14 -35.92
N ILE A 57 23.84 12.52 -35.72
CA ILE A 57 25.12 13.21 -35.91
C ILE A 57 25.60 12.88 -37.32
N ASN A 58 25.66 13.90 -38.17
CA ASN A 58 26.26 13.88 -39.51
C ASN A 58 25.80 12.70 -40.37
N ASP A 59 24.53 12.69 -40.79
CA ASP A 59 23.93 11.86 -41.87
C ASP A 59 24.25 10.34 -41.91
N THR A 60 24.93 9.79 -40.91
CA THR A 60 25.47 8.42 -40.93
C THR A 60 25.50 7.73 -39.57
N THR A 61 25.30 8.45 -38.45
CA THR A 61 25.24 7.83 -37.12
C THR A 61 24.05 8.32 -36.29
N THR A 62 23.17 7.40 -35.91
CA THR A 62 22.15 7.63 -34.88
C THR A 62 22.68 7.16 -33.55
N LEU A 63 22.86 8.09 -32.60
CA LEU A 63 23.21 7.74 -31.24
C LEU A 63 21.94 7.72 -30.39
N ARG A 64 21.69 6.59 -29.76
CA ARG A 64 20.57 6.39 -28.83
C ARG A 64 21.04 6.78 -27.44
N ARG A 65 20.49 7.86 -26.87
CA ARG A 65 20.73 8.21 -25.47
C ARG A 65 19.47 7.97 -24.67
N ASP A 66 19.56 7.02 -23.74
CA ASP A 66 18.53 6.80 -22.75
C ASP A 66 18.64 7.94 -21.73
N THR A 67 17.62 8.80 -21.69
CA THR A 67 17.51 9.84 -20.66
C THR A 67 16.20 9.65 -19.93
N SER A 68 16.27 9.50 -18.60
CA SER A 68 15.12 9.53 -17.72
C SER A 68 14.88 10.96 -17.26
N PHE A 69 13.64 11.43 -17.37
CA PHE A 69 13.23 12.73 -16.83
C PHE A 69 11.97 12.58 -15.99
N TYR A 70 11.72 13.53 -15.10
CA TYR A 70 10.53 13.51 -14.24
C TYR A 70 9.38 14.25 -14.90
N VAL A 71 8.21 13.60 -14.91
CA VAL A 71 6.98 14.22 -15.39
C VAL A 71 6.04 14.40 -14.22
N THR A 72 5.47 15.60 -14.11
CA THR A 72 4.33 15.87 -13.23
C THR A 72 3.04 15.77 -14.02
N ARG A 73 2.14 14.89 -13.60
CA ARG A 73 0.78 14.77 -14.13
C ARG A 73 -0.20 15.24 -13.07
N ARG A 74 -1.14 16.10 -13.48
CA ARG A 74 -2.30 16.50 -12.66
C ARG A 74 -3.52 15.70 -13.07
N TYR A 75 -4.37 15.39 -12.10
CA TYR A 75 -5.57 14.58 -12.31
C TYR A 75 -6.82 15.43 -12.16
N PRO A 76 -7.78 15.33 -13.09
CA PRO A 76 -9.07 15.99 -12.96
C PRO A 76 -9.87 15.38 -11.80
N ALA A 77 -10.93 16.07 -11.41
CA ALA A 77 -11.84 15.55 -10.39
C ALA A 77 -12.57 14.26 -10.82
N THR A 78 -12.74 14.08 -12.13
CA THR A 78 -13.49 12.98 -12.75
C THR A 78 -12.68 12.40 -13.91
N PRO A 79 -12.46 11.07 -13.98
CA PRO A 79 -12.89 10.05 -13.03
C PRO A 79 -12.12 10.12 -11.70
N LEU A 80 -12.80 9.79 -10.60
CA LEU A 80 -12.24 9.86 -9.26
C LEU A 80 -11.14 8.80 -9.06
N GLN A 81 -10.00 9.20 -8.50
CA GLN A 81 -8.86 8.33 -8.18
C GLN A 81 -8.63 8.43 -6.67
N THR A 82 -8.98 7.40 -5.90
CA THR A 82 -9.12 7.52 -4.46
C THR A 82 -8.42 6.41 -3.71
N LEU A 83 -7.74 6.78 -2.62
CA LEU A 83 -7.32 5.87 -1.55
C LEU A 83 -8.15 6.15 -0.30
N THR A 84 -8.70 5.12 0.31
CA THR A 84 -9.46 5.22 1.56
C THR A 84 -8.76 4.44 2.64
N PHE A 85 -8.30 5.16 3.66
CA PHE A 85 -7.69 4.62 4.86
C PHE A 85 -8.77 4.49 5.93
N ASN A 86 -9.26 3.27 6.14
CA ASN A 86 -10.30 3.01 7.12
C ASN A 86 -9.71 3.05 8.53
N THR A 87 -10.58 3.31 9.52
CA THR A 87 -10.19 3.43 10.94
C THR A 87 -9.71 2.11 11.55
N ASP A 88 -10.01 0.98 10.93
CA ASP A 88 -9.60 -0.37 11.33
C ASP A 88 -8.22 -0.79 10.76
N GLY A 89 -7.52 0.13 10.09
CA GLY A 89 -6.24 -0.14 9.47
C GLY A 89 -6.33 -0.80 8.10
N THR A 90 -7.53 -0.91 7.50
CA THR A 90 -7.69 -1.41 6.13
C THR A 90 -7.56 -0.31 5.08
N LEU A 91 -7.00 -0.66 3.93
CA LEU A 91 -6.85 0.22 2.78
C LEU A 91 -7.76 -0.24 1.65
N SER A 92 -8.48 0.69 1.03
CA SER A 92 -9.13 0.44 -0.26
C SER A 92 -8.73 1.49 -1.29
N ALA A 93 -8.71 1.08 -2.55
CA ALA A 93 -8.23 1.87 -3.67
C ALA A 93 -9.24 1.79 -4.82
N SER A 94 -9.53 2.93 -5.46
CA SER A 94 -10.49 3.03 -6.55
C SER A 94 -9.99 3.96 -7.65
N GLY A 95 -10.17 3.54 -8.91
CA GLY A 95 -9.76 4.29 -10.09
C GLY A 95 -8.51 3.74 -10.76
N SER A 96 -8.42 3.93 -12.07
CA SER A 96 -7.39 3.35 -12.94
C SER A 96 -5.95 3.70 -12.57
N GLU A 97 -5.72 4.84 -11.92
CA GLU A 97 -4.38 5.30 -11.51
C GLU A 97 -3.98 4.77 -10.13
N MET A 98 -4.87 4.06 -9.44
CA MET A 98 -4.64 3.47 -8.10
C MET A 98 -4.25 1.99 -8.13
N SER A 99 -3.99 1.41 -9.31
CA SER A 99 -3.73 -0.02 -9.49
C SER A 99 -2.59 -0.59 -8.64
N TYR A 100 -1.55 0.21 -8.38
CA TYR A 100 -0.45 -0.14 -7.48
C TYR A 100 -0.92 -0.49 -6.06
N TYR A 101 -2.03 0.10 -5.60
CA TYR A 101 -2.58 -0.07 -4.26
C TYR A 101 -3.59 -1.21 -4.15
N TYR A 102 -4.06 -1.80 -5.26
CA TYR A 102 -5.04 -2.89 -5.25
C TYR A 102 -4.62 -4.15 -4.44
N PRO A 103 -3.37 -4.62 -4.46
CA PRO A 103 -2.97 -5.77 -3.66
C PRO A 103 -2.81 -5.44 -2.17
N ILE A 104 -2.90 -4.17 -1.78
CA ILE A 104 -2.60 -3.70 -0.42
C ILE A 104 -3.90 -3.59 0.36
N ARG A 105 -4.03 -4.41 1.41
CA ARG A 105 -5.27 -4.49 2.18
C ARG A 105 -5.19 -3.80 3.53
N HIS A 106 -3.99 -3.67 4.07
CA HIS A 106 -3.77 -3.12 5.40
C HIS A 106 -2.63 -2.11 5.39
N PHE A 107 -2.71 -1.16 6.30
CA PHE A 107 -1.69 -0.16 6.49
C PHE A 107 -1.48 0.13 7.98
N SER A 108 -0.33 0.70 8.31
CA SER A 108 -0.09 1.34 9.60
C SER A 108 0.79 2.57 9.42
N ILE A 109 0.71 3.50 10.36
CA ILE A 109 1.65 4.61 10.43
C ILE A 109 2.78 4.23 11.37
N ASP A 110 4.00 4.44 10.91
CA ASP A 110 5.21 4.40 11.71
C ASP A 110 5.61 5.84 12.04
N ALA A 111 5.48 6.19 13.31
CA ALA A 111 5.85 7.48 13.88
C ALA A 111 7.02 7.36 14.86
N THR A 112 7.85 6.32 14.71
CA THR A 112 9.00 6.07 15.59
C THR A 112 9.98 7.26 15.63
N TYR A 113 10.06 8.02 14.53
CA TYR A 113 10.91 9.20 14.44
C TYR A 113 10.08 10.48 14.55
N PRO A 114 10.45 11.44 15.42
CA PRO A 114 9.67 12.66 15.64
C PRO A 114 9.43 13.50 14.38
N ASP A 115 10.45 13.56 13.51
CA ASP A 115 10.46 14.44 12.34
C ASP A 115 10.03 13.73 11.05
N SER A 116 9.67 12.44 11.11
CA SER A 116 9.27 11.69 9.91
C SER A 116 8.16 10.68 10.19
N LEU A 117 7.18 10.67 9.30
CA LEU A 117 6.12 9.67 9.28
C LEU A 117 6.34 8.75 8.08
N SER A 118 6.15 7.45 8.32
CA SER A 118 6.19 6.46 7.25
C SER A 118 4.90 5.66 7.23
N LEU A 119 4.33 5.51 6.05
CA LEU A 119 3.23 4.62 5.77
C LEU A 119 3.80 3.22 5.53
N ARG A 120 3.43 2.26 6.38
CA ARG A 120 3.68 0.83 6.18
C ARG A 120 2.49 0.24 5.45
N LEU A 121 2.73 -0.30 4.27
CA LEU A 121 1.73 -0.92 3.42
C LEU A 121 1.96 -2.42 3.38
N TYR A 122 0.94 -3.21 3.71
CA TYR A 122 1.05 -4.65 3.85
C TYR A 122 0.41 -5.35 2.67
N ILE A 123 1.18 -6.25 2.07
CA ILE A 123 0.73 -7.20 1.05
C ILE A 123 0.78 -8.61 1.62
N ASN A 124 -0.23 -9.41 1.28
CA ASN A 124 -0.22 -10.83 1.58
C ASN A 124 0.29 -11.58 0.35
N THR A 125 1.41 -12.27 0.48
CA THR A 125 1.99 -13.09 -0.59
C THR A 125 2.56 -14.37 0.01
N ASN A 126 2.28 -15.52 -0.60
CA ASN A 126 2.73 -16.83 -0.12
C ASN A 126 2.43 -17.08 1.37
N GLN A 127 1.23 -16.70 1.84
CA GLN A 127 0.79 -16.80 3.23
C GLN A 127 1.62 -15.96 4.24
N ALA A 128 2.51 -15.10 3.76
CA ALA A 128 3.28 -14.16 4.55
C ALA A 128 2.76 -12.73 4.37
N ASN A 129 2.73 -11.97 5.46
CA ASN A 129 2.47 -10.53 5.41
C ASN A 129 3.80 -9.80 5.31
N ILE A 130 4.07 -9.23 4.14
CA ILE A 130 5.26 -8.43 3.88
C ILE A 130 4.82 -6.97 3.85
N PHE A 131 5.60 -6.08 4.46
CA PHE A 131 5.36 -4.66 4.36
C PHE A 131 6.47 -3.95 3.59
N PHE A 132 6.10 -2.82 3.00
CA PHE A 132 7.04 -1.83 2.52
C PHE A 132 6.68 -0.46 3.08
N ARG A 133 7.68 0.41 3.16
CA ARG A 133 7.54 1.75 3.75
C ARG A 133 7.58 2.80 2.67
N GLN A 134 6.71 3.80 2.81
CA GLN A 134 6.72 5.02 2.00
C GLN A 134 6.65 6.22 2.95
N PRO A 135 7.59 7.17 2.88
CA PRO A 135 7.47 8.42 3.63
C PRO A 135 6.16 9.15 3.29
N ILE A 136 5.57 9.78 4.30
CA ILE A 136 4.38 10.61 4.14
C ILE A 136 4.52 11.95 4.82
N ALA A 137 3.79 12.94 4.31
CA ALA A 137 3.64 14.24 4.96
C ALA A 137 2.20 14.72 4.85
N PHE A 138 1.70 15.30 5.94
CA PHE A 138 0.40 15.96 5.99
C PHE A 138 0.58 17.47 5.95
N ARG A 139 -0.22 18.14 5.12
CA ARG A 139 -0.38 19.61 5.13
C ARG A 139 -1.86 19.94 4.99
N GLN A 140 -2.52 20.19 6.12
CA GLN A 140 -3.96 20.43 6.18
C GLN A 140 -4.73 19.29 5.50
N ASP A 141 -5.48 19.59 4.43
CA ASP A 141 -6.24 18.62 3.64
C ASP A 141 -5.40 17.96 2.53
N THR A 142 -4.08 18.10 2.56
CA THR A 142 -3.17 17.45 1.60
C THR A 142 -2.38 16.33 2.25
N LEU A 143 -2.37 15.17 1.61
CA LEU A 143 -1.48 14.05 1.90
C LEU A 143 -0.45 13.93 0.77
N LEU A 144 0.83 13.94 1.13
CA LEU A 144 1.91 13.60 0.22
C LEU A 144 2.43 12.22 0.58
N ILE A 145 2.46 11.31 -0.38
CA ILE A 145 3.15 10.02 -0.28
C ILE A 145 4.36 10.08 -1.20
N THR A 146 5.52 9.65 -0.70
CA THR A 146 6.77 9.59 -1.46
C THR A 146 7.12 8.13 -1.72
N PRO A 147 6.78 7.57 -2.90
CA PRO A 147 7.18 6.21 -3.24
C PRO A 147 8.70 6.08 -3.35
N ASN A 148 9.21 4.87 -3.15
CA ASN A 148 10.60 4.55 -3.44
C ASN A 148 10.80 4.59 -4.96
N CYS A 149 11.51 5.61 -5.44
CA CYS A 149 11.92 5.74 -6.83
C CYS A 149 13.30 6.38 -6.89
N GLU A 150 13.99 6.27 -8.02
CA GLU A 150 15.16 7.08 -8.29
C GLU A 150 14.70 8.56 -8.37
N GLY A 151 15.20 9.40 -7.47
CA GLY A 151 14.94 10.85 -7.38
C GLY A 151 13.62 11.28 -6.71
N TYR A 152 13.07 12.41 -7.15
CA TYR A 152 11.95 13.08 -6.46
C TYR A 152 10.60 12.68 -7.06
N CYS A 153 10.04 11.55 -6.64
CA CYS A 153 8.67 11.14 -6.95
C CYS A 153 7.72 11.45 -5.80
N PHE A 154 6.47 11.72 -6.16
CA PHE A 154 5.43 11.86 -5.16
C PHE A 154 4.05 11.55 -5.73
N LEU A 155 3.15 11.23 -4.83
CA LEU A 155 1.71 11.22 -5.04
C LEU A 155 1.11 12.24 -4.07
N LYS A 156 0.41 13.22 -4.62
CA LYS A 156 -0.25 14.26 -3.86
C LYS A 156 -1.75 14.03 -3.91
N PHE A 157 -2.36 13.95 -2.73
CA PHE A 157 -3.76 13.74 -2.56
C PHE A 157 -4.41 14.89 -1.83
N LEU A 158 -5.70 15.11 -2.12
CA LEU A 158 -6.57 16.03 -1.41
C LEU A 158 -7.62 15.21 -0.64
N ARG A 159 -7.88 15.56 0.62
CA ARG A 159 -8.93 14.94 1.43
C ARG A 159 -10.29 15.11 0.74
N VAL A 160 -11.03 14.01 0.64
CA VAL A 160 -12.43 14.02 0.19
C VAL A 160 -13.31 14.37 1.40
N ARG A 161 -14.21 15.33 1.22
CA ARG A 161 -15.18 15.74 2.24
C ARG A 161 -16.55 15.18 1.91
#